data_AF-A0A7C4GBY7-F1
#
_entry.id   AF-A0A7C4GBY7-F1
#
_cell.length_a   1.000
_cell.length_b   1.000
_cell.length_c   1.000
_cell.angle_alpha   90.00
_cell.angle_beta   90.00
_cell.angle_gamma   90.00
#
_symmetry.space_group_name_H-M   'P 1'
#
loop_
_entity.id
_entity.type
_entity.pdbx_description
1 polymer ?
#
loop_
_entity_poly.entity_id
_entity_poly.type
_entity_poly.pdbx_seq_one_letter_code
_entity_poly.pdbx_strand_id
1 'polypeptide(L)'
;MGSARRLRMPALPRSLAVVLLVSVAVAVVRADDGTAAARRELRQVVRLDLKTAEQLEAVRGLGLELMSEADGVGPVEYLVTPAAFAALDALGIRATVLVPDFDALVAAERRYIDLAGSPGLRDPAWFTAYKTLDQINAKLDQLAADRPDLASIVQAGTSIENRPIRGLRISGPGTGKPAVLYNGTQHAREWIAPMVCMWIADRLVYGYDTDPQLQSLLDRVEFYVFPVINPDGYVYSWTTNRNWRKSRRDNPNTTCEGVDLNRNWATGWGGGGSSGSPCDDTYRGTAPFSEPETQGLRDFFISRPQIVATIDFHSYSQLILSPWGYTSQLPPDNDLFLELDAGMHDAILAVHGMQYDYGPIYSTIYQASGGSVDWCYGAR
;
A
#
# COMPACT_ATOMS: atom_id res chain seq x y z
N MET A 1 34.07 33.01 -26.47
CA MET A 1 33.66 33.41 -25.10
C MET A 1 32.19 33.78 -25.14
N GLY A 2 31.33 32.99 -24.51
CA GLY A 2 29.87 33.20 -24.54
C GLY A 2 29.18 32.22 -23.61
N SER A 3 29.27 32.48 -22.31
CA SER A 3 28.63 31.70 -21.25
C SER A 3 27.13 32.00 -21.24
N ALA A 4 26.31 31.04 -21.67
CA ALA A 4 24.87 31.09 -21.48
C ALA A 4 24.54 30.65 -20.04
N ARG A 5 24.33 31.63 -19.15
CA ARG A 5 23.74 31.42 -17.83
C ARG A 5 22.30 30.93 -18.01
N ARG A 6 22.05 29.63 -17.77
CA ARG A 6 20.69 29.13 -17.52
C ARG A 6 20.24 29.67 -16.15
N LEU A 7 19.19 30.51 -16.14
CA LEU A 7 18.50 30.86 -14.91
C LEU A 7 17.93 29.58 -14.30
N ARG A 8 18.36 29.24 -13.08
CA ARG A 8 17.67 28.30 -12.21
C ARG A 8 16.42 29.01 -11.67
N MET A 9 15.24 28.56 -12.06
CA MET A 9 14.01 28.91 -11.35
C MET A 9 14.01 28.19 -9.99
N PRO A 10 13.60 28.86 -8.90
CA PRO A 10 13.51 28.22 -7.60
C PRO A 10 12.40 27.16 -7.60
N ALA A 11 12.67 26.01 -6.97
CA ALA A 11 11.70 24.95 -6.77
C ALA A 11 10.53 25.47 -5.93
N LEU A 12 9.30 25.27 -6.43
CA LEU A 12 8.07 25.50 -5.68
C LEU A 12 8.00 24.48 -4.51
N PRO A 13 7.49 24.87 -3.33
CA PRO A 13 7.40 23.98 -2.17
C PRO A 13 6.48 22.77 -2.45
N ARG A 14 6.97 21.59 -2.03
CA ARG A 14 6.43 20.22 -2.18
C ARG A 14 5.12 19.96 -1.41
N SER A 15 4.13 20.83 -1.51
CA SER A 15 2.90 20.70 -0.73
C SER A 15 1.70 21.19 -1.53
N LEU A 16 1.36 20.50 -2.63
CA LEU A 16 0.02 20.50 -3.22
C LEU A 16 0.02 19.61 -4.49
N ALA A 17 -0.24 18.31 -4.34
CA ALA A 17 -0.70 17.48 -5.46
C ALA A 17 -1.28 16.17 -4.94
N VAL A 18 -2.42 16.23 -4.25
CA VAL A 18 -3.61 15.36 -4.41
C VAL A 18 -4.70 16.05 -3.60
N VAL A 19 -5.34 17.08 -4.17
CA VAL A 19 -6.70 17.42 -3.77
C VAL A 19 -7.57 16.65 -4.75
N LEU A 20 -8.17 15.56 -4.29
CA LEU A 20 -9.36 15.04 -4.97
C LEU A 20 -10.35 16.21 -4.99
N LEU A 21 -10.62 16.76 -6.18
CA LEU A 21 -11.69 17.74 -6.39
C LEU A 21 -13.04 17.05 -6.18
N VAL A 22 -13.37 16.75 -4.93
CA VAL A 22 -14.76 16.71 -4.51
C VAL A 22 -15.08 18.15 -4.13
N SER A 23 -15.73 18.86 -5.04
CA SER A 23 -16.39 20.12 -4.72
C SER A 23 -17.44 19.84 -3.65
N VAL A 24 -17.05 19.94 -2.38
CA VAL A 24 -17.98 19.97 -1.25
C VAL A 24 -18.72 21.29 -1.36
N ALA A 25 -19.96 21.25 -1.82
CA ALA A 25 -20.88 22.35 -1.64
C ALA A 25 -21.00 22.60 -0.13
N VAL A 26 -20.44 23.72 0.35
CA VAL A 26 -20.62 24.19 1.72
C VAL A 26 -22.08 24.61 1.86
N ALA A 27 -22.92 23.68 2.33
CA ALA A 27 -24.21 24.05 2.88
C ALA A 27 -23.95 24.73 4.23
N VAL A 28 -24.20 26.03 4.32
CA VAL A 28 -24.21 26.76 5.58
C VAL A 28 -25.40 26.23 6.39
N VAL A 29 -25.14 25.27 7.27
CA VAL A 29 -26.11 24.84 8.28
C VAL A 29 -26.16 25.92 9.34
N ARG A 30 -27.29 26.63 9.42
CA ARG A 30 -27.58 27.52 10.54
C ARG A 30 -27.63 26.68 11.82
N ALA A 31 -26.95 27.15 12.85
CA ALA A 31 -26.99 26.56 14.18
C ALA A 31 -28.45 26.53 14.67
N ASP A 32 -28.97 25.32 14.89
CA ASP A 32 -30.22 25.12 15.60
C ASP A 32 -29.84 24.89 17.08
N ASP A 33 -30.32 25.77 17.94
CA ASP A 33 -30.15 25.70 19.38
C ASP A 33 -31.03 24.56 19.93
N GLY A 34 -30.46 23.38 20.17
CA GLY A 34 -31.24 22.28 20.72
C GLY A 34 -30.48 20.99 21.00
N THR A 35 -30.20 20.77 22.30
CA THR A 35 -29.70 19.53 22.94
C THR A 35 -28.23 19.17 22.72
N ALA A 36 -27.55 18.89 23.83
CA ALA A 36 -26.20 18.35 23.89
C ALA A 36 -26.16 16.91 23.36
N ALA A 37 -26.32 16.74 22.04
CA ALA A 37 -25.75 15.60 21.36
C ALA A 37 -24.24 15.68 21.59
N ALA A 38 -23.64 14.64 22.18
CA ALA A 38 -22.21 14.57 22.43
C ALA A 38 -21.47 15.05 21.17
N ARG A 39 -20.76 16.19 21.26
CA ARG A 39 -19.97 16.70 20.13
C ARG A 39 -19.03 15.58 19.72
N ARG A 40 -19.21 15.05 18.52
CA ARG A 40 -18.36 14.00 17.95
C ARG A 40 -16.90 14.43 18.12
N GLU A 41 -16.08 13.56 18.71
CA GLU A 41 -14.65 13.80 18.85
C GLU A 41 -14.03 13.84 17.45
N LEU A 42 -13.57 15.01 17.02
CA LEU A 42 -13.07 15.22 15.66
C LEU A 42 -11.66 14.63 15.53
N ARG A 43 -11.54 13.51 14.81
CA ARG A 43 -10.25 12.92 14.47
C ARG A 43 -9.67 13.62 13.24
N GLN A 44 -8.43 14.06 13.34
CA GLN A 44 -7.76 14.87 12.31
C GLN A 44 -6.46 14.20 11.89
N VAL A 45 -6.16 14.20 10.59
CA VAL A 45 -4.82 13.82 10.13
C VAL A 45 -3.93 15.04 10.25
N VAL A 46 -2.84 14.91 11.01
CA VAL A 46 -1.94 15.99 11.36
C VAL A 46 -0.52 15.60 11.01
N ARG A 47 0.19 16.48 10.32
CA ARG A 47 1.64 16.38 10.15
C ARG A 47 2.35 17.03 11.34
N LEU A 48 3.18 16.26 12.01
CA LEU A 48 4.07 16.70 13.07
C LEU A 48 5.47 16.86 12.50
N ASP A 49 6.12 18.00 12.80
CA ASP A 49 7.50 18.24 12.43
C ASP A 49 8.44 17.87 13.60
N LEU A 50 8.71 16.58 13.78
CA LEU A 50 9.56 16.09 14.88
C LEU A 50 11.03 16.44 14.62
N LYS A 51 11.71 17.02 15.61
CA LYS A 51 13.08 17.52 15.50
C LYS A 51 14.11 16.66 16.22
N THR A 52 13.69 15.89 17.22
CA THR A 52 14.61 15.09 18.04
C THR A 52 14.04 13.70 18.32
N ALA A 53 14.91 12.76 18.71
CA ALA A 53 14.51 11.42 19.10
C ALA A 53 13.63 11.43 20.36
N GLU A 54 13.82 12.39 21.27
CA GLU A 54 12.99 12.54 22.46
C GLU A 54 11.55 12.94 22.10
N GLN A 55 11.37 13.81 21.09
CA GLN A 55 10.03 14.15 20.60
C GLN A 55 9.34 12.94 19.96
N LEU A 56 10.09 12.15 19.19
CA LEU A 56 9.62 10.90 18.60
C LEU A 56 9.15 9.91 19.67
N GLU A 57 9.97 9.64 20.68
CA GLU A 57 9.60 8.74 21.78
C GLU A 57 8.42 9.28 22.59
N ALA A 58 8.34 10.60 22.81
CA ALA A 58 7.20 11.22 23.47
C ALA A 58 5.89 11.03 22.68
N VAL A 59 5.92 11.22 21.36
CA VAL A 59 4.75 11.01 20.48
C VAL A 59 4.36 9.53 20.43
N ARG A 60 5.31 8.59 20.36
CA ARG A 60 5.05 7.15 20.47
C ARG A 60 4.34 6.81 21.78
N GLY A 61 4.75 7.43 22.89
CA GLY A 61 4.11 7.29 24.19
C GLY A 61 2.65 7.75 24.25
N LEU A 62 2.20 8.57 23.29
CA LEU A 62 0.80 9.00 23.18
C LEU A 62 -0.10 7.94 22.51
N GLY A 63 0.48 6.91 21.88
CA GLY A 63 -0.27 5.85 21.22
C GLY A 63 -1.14 6.35 20.05
N LEU A 64 -0.67 7.38 19.35
CA LEU A 64 -1.36 7.93 18.18
C LEU A 64 -1.25 6.97 17.00
N GLU A 65 -2.30 6.91 16.20
CA GLU A 65 -2.36 6.03 15.02
C GLU A 65 -1.55 6.62 13.86
N LEU A 66 -0.55 5.89 13.37
CA LEU A 66 0.39 6.37 12.36
C LEU A 66 -0.25 6.35 10.97
N MET A 67 -0.24 7.48 10.27
CA MET A 67 -0.73 7.62 8.89
C MET A 67 0.38 7.52 7.86
N SER A 68 1.58 8.03 8.16
CA SER A 68 2.76 7.93 7.29
C SER A 68 3.27 6.50 7.10
N GLU A 69 4.19 6.34 6.15
CA GLU A 69 4.76 5.05 5.76
C GLU A 69 5.67 4.46 6.85
N ALA A 70 6.30 5.33 7.64
CA ALA A 70 6.95 4.99 8.89
C ALA A 70 6.94 6.17 9.84
N ASP A 71 7.35 5.84 11.06
CA ASP A 71 7.62 6.78 12.12
C ASP A 71 9.10 7.17 12.16
N GLY A 72 9.41 8.41 12.53
CA GLY A 72 10.79 8.92 12.54
C GLY A 72 10.91 10.41 12.84
N VAL A 73 12.16 10.87 13.01
CA VAL A 73 12.46 12.30 13.10
C VAL A 73 12.28 12.93 11.73
N GLY A 74 11.53 14.03 11.67
CA GLY A 74 11.12 14.69 10.43
C GLY A 74 9.61 14.89 10.36
N PRO A 75 9.07 15.16 9.17
CA PRO A 75 7.63 15.22 8.96
C PRO A 75 7.03 13.81 9.06
N VAL A 76 6.09 13.63 9.99
CA VAL A 76 5.35 12.38 10.17
C VAL A 76 3.88 12.68 10.42
N GLU A 77 2.99 11.86 9.88
CA GLU A 77 1.56 12.09 9.92
C GLU A 77 0.89 11.09 10.86
N TYR A 78 0.03 11.61 11.74
CA TYR A 78 -0.76 10.83 12.69
C TYR A 78 -2.23 11.21 12.62
N LEU A 79 -3.08 10.27 12.99
CA LEU A 79 -4.47 10.55 13.33
C LEU A 79 -4.53 11.00 14.79
N VAL A 80 -5.00 12.23 15.01
CA VAL A 80 -4.95 12.92 16.30
C VAL A 80 -6.37 13.30 16.72
N THR A 81 -6.68 13.15 18.00
CA THR A 81 -7.92 13.66 18.60
C THR A 81 -7.71 15.03 19.24
N PRO A 82 -8.76 15.83 19.49
CA PRO A 82 -8.64 17.14 20.12
C PRO A 82 -7.92 17.09 21.46
N ALA A 83 -8.07 16.01 22.23
CA ALA A 83 -7.41 15.81 23.51
C ALA A 83 -5.88 15.65 23.37
N ALA A 84 -5.41 15.01 22.29
CA ALA A 84 -4.00 14.79 22.05
C ALA A 84 -3.24 16.06 21.62
N PHE A 85 -3.92 17.07 21.06
CA PHE A 85 -3.28 18.35 20.69
C PHE A 85 -2.65 19.06 21.88
N ALA A 86 -3.30 19.04 23.05
CA ALA A 86 -2.74 19.68 24.24
C ALA A 86 -1.41 19.03 24.69
N ALA A 87 -1.28 17.72 24.51
CA ALA A 87 -0.03 17.00 24.78
C ALA A 87 1.05 17.38 23.76
N LEU A 88 0.71 17.47 22.47
CA LEU A 88 1.62 17.90 21.41
C LEU A 88 2.11 19.34 21.62
N ASP A 89 1.23 20.25 22.01
CA ASP A 89 1.56 21.64 22.33
C ASP A 89 2.50 21.73 23.53
N ALA A 90 2.25 20.94 24.58
CA ALA A 90 3.11 20.87 25.77
C ALA A 90 4.53 20.34 25.45
N LEU A 91 4.66 19.50 24.41
CA LEU A 91 5.94 19.00 23.89
C LEU A 91 6.63 20.00 22.93
N GLY A 92 6.01 21.16 22.66
CA GLY A 92 6.52 22.16 21.73
C GLY A 92 6.58 21.67 20.28
N ILE A 93 5.75 20.69 19.93
CA ILE A 93 5.73 20.07 18.59
C ILE A 93 4.77 20.86 17.70
N ARG A 94 5.28 21.34 16.56
CA ARG A 94 4.42 22.00 15.56
C ARG A 94 3.55 20.95 14.85
N ALA A 95 2.24 21.16 14.92
CA ALA A 95 1.23 20.37 14.23
C ALA A 95 0.64 21.16 13.04
N THR A 96 0.56 20.52 11.87
CA THR A 96 -0.16 21.04 10.69
C THR A 96 -1.31 20.12 10.36
N VAL A 97 -2.55 20.63 10.42
CA VAL A 97 -3.74 19.84 10.05
C VAL A 97 -3.79 19.65 8.54
N LEU A 98 -3.78 18.39 8.10
CA LEU A 98 -3.90 17.99 6.68
C LEU A 98 -5.34 17.62 6.33
N VAL A 99 -5.97 16.80 7.17
CA VAL A 99 -7.37 16.41 7.03
C VAL A 99 -8.11 16.85 8.28
N PRO A 100 -9.01 17.84 8.19
CA PRO A 100 -9.66 18.42 9.36
C PRO A 100 -10.71 17.50 9.99
N ASP A 101 -11.22 16.52 9.22
CA ASP A 101 -12.27 15.60 9.63
C ASP A 101 -12.10 14.26 8.90
N PHE A 102 -11.33 13.36 9.51
CA PHE A 102 -11.06 12.04 8.94
C PHE A 102 -12.34 11.20 8.82
N ASP A 103 -13.24 11.31 9.79
CA ASP A 103 -14.49 10.54 9.81
C ASP A 103 -15.44 10.96 8.69
N ALA A 104 -15.52 12.26 8.39
CA ALA A 104 -16.27 12.73 7.22
C ALA A 104 -15.64 12.29 5.90
N LEU A 105 -14.31 12.24 5.80
CA LEU A 105 -13.62 11.72 4.62
C LEU A 105 -13.97 10.25 4.37
N VAL A 106 -13.90 9.41 5.42
CA VAL A 106 -14.29 8.00 5.35
C VAL A 106 -15.77 7.85 4.98
N ALA A 107 -16.66 8.64 5.58
CA ALA A 107 -18.09 8.60 5.26
C ALA A 107 -18.37 9.02 3.80
N ALA A 108 -17.64 9.99 3.27
CA ALA A 108 -17.74 10.40 1.88
C ALA A 108 -17.27 9.30 0.91
N GLU A 109 -16.18 8.60 1.23
CA GLU A 109 -15.71 7.43 0.48
C GLU A 109 -16.79 6.33 0.43
N ARG A 110 -17.42 6.02 1.58
CA ARG A 110 -18.52 5.04 1.65
C ARG A 110 -19.72 5.44 0.82
N ARG A 111 -20.16 6.69 0.95
CA ARG A 111 -21.26 7.22 0.14
C ARG A 111 -20.95 7.15 -1.35
N TYR A 112 -19.71 7.43 -1.74
CA TYR A 112 -19.29 7.32 -3.14
C TYR A 112 -19.35 5.87 -3.65
N ILE A 113 -18.89 4.90 -2.86
CA ILE A 113 -18.99 3.48 -3.18
C ILE A 113 -20.46 3.06 -3.35
N ASP A 114 -21.34 3.48 -2.44
CA ASP A 114 -22.77 3.16 -2.52
C ASP A 114 -23.42 3.75 -3.78
N LEU A 115 -23.07 5.00 -4.13
CA LEU A 115 -23.57 5.68 -5.33
C LEU A 115 -23.03 5.08 -6.64
N ALA A 116 -21.80 4.57 -6.64
CA ALA A 116 -21.25 3.85 -7.78
C ALA A 116 -21.98 2.52 -8.02
N GLY A 117 -22.64 1.98 -7.01
CA GLY A 117 -23.44 0.76 -7.08
C GLY A 117 -22.59 -0.47 -7.36
N SER A 118 -23.19 -1.44 -8.05
CA SER A 118 -22.54 -2.70 -8.44
C SER A 118 -22.54 -2.85 -9.96
N PRO A 119 -21.64 -2.14 -10.68
CA PRO A 119 -21.46 -2.34 -12.11
C PRO A 119 -21.18 -3.82 -12.42
N GLY A 120 -21.57 -4.27 -13.61
CA GLY A 120 -21.28 -5.63 -14.06
C GLY A 120 -19.77 -5.89 -14.05
N LEU A 121 -19.36 -7.14 -13.82
CA LEU A 121 -17.94 -7.46 -13.67
C LEU A 121 -17.10 -7.15 -14.93
N ARG A 122 -17.70 -7.04 -16.12
CA ARG A 122 -17.02 -6.62 -17.36
C ARG A 122 -17.09 -5.11 -17.64
N ASP A 123 -17.87 -4.38 -16.85
CA ASP A 123 -18.06 -2.93 -17.05
C ASP A 123 -16.81 -2.18 -16.54
N PRO A 124 -16.19 -1.31 -17.35
CA PRO A 124 -15.09 -0.45 -16.88
C PRO A 124 -15.46 0.39 -15.65
N ALA A 125 -16.74 0.71 -15.45
CA ALA A 125 -17.23 1.39 -14.25
C ALA A 125 -16.97 0.58 -12.96
N TRP A 126 -16.71 -0.72 -13.04
CA TRP A 126 -16.29 -1.52 -11.89
C TRP A 126 -15.03 -0.94 -11.22
N PHE A 127 -14.13 -0.30 -11.97
CA PHE A 127 -12.90 0.28 -11.43
C PHE A 127 -13.04 1.68 -10.85
N THR A 128 -14.22 2.32 -10.94
CA THR A 128 -14.37 3.71 -10.47
C THR A 128 -14.50 3.82 -8.96
N ALA A 129 -14.77 2.72 -8.24
CA ALA A 129 -14.90 2.69 -6.79
C ALA A 129 -14.20 1.47 -6.18
N TYR A 130 -13.78 1.57 -4.91
CA TYR A 130 -13.16 0.47 -4.18
C TYR A 130 -14.11 -0.72 -4.03
N LYS A 131 -13.53 -1.93 -3.89
CA LYS A 131 -14.26 -3.20 -3.95
C LYS A 131 -14.01 -4.05 -2.72
N THR A 132 -15.05 -4.68 -2.20
CA THR A 132 -14.92 -5.62 -1.10
C THR A 132 -14.11 -6.86 -1.54
N LEU A 133 -13.62 -7.64 -0.57
CA LEU A 133 -12.91 -8.89 -0.86
C LEU A 133 -13.73 -9.84 -1.76
N ASP A 134 -15.03 -9.95 -1.50
CA ASP A 134 -15.93 -10.79 -2.28
C ASP A 134 -16.09 -10.31 -3.72
N GLN A 135 -16.17 -8.99 -3.93
CA GLN A 135 -16.24 -8.40 -5.28
C GLN A 135 -14.93 -8.61 -6.04
N ILE A 136 -13.78 -8.46 -5.37
CA ILE A 136 -12.46 -8.77 -5.95
C ILE A 136 -12.38 -10.24 -6.34
N ASN A 137 -12.76 -11.15 -5.44
CA ASN A 137 -12.78 -12.59 -5.70
C ASN A 137 -13.71 -12.96 -6.85
N ALA A 138 -14.91 -12.38 -6.93
CA ALA A 138 -15.83 -12.58 -8.03
C ALA A 138 -15.24 -12.09 -9.37
N LYS A 139 -14.51 -10.98 -9.38
CA LYS A 139 -13.80 -10.48 -10.57
C LYS A 139 -12.65 -11.41 -10.98
N LEU A 140 -11.90 -11.99 -10.03
CA LEU A 140 -10.90 -13.03 -10.34
C LEU A 140 -11.56 -14.24 -11.03
N ASP A 141 -12.68 -14.72 -10.48
CA ASP A 141 -13.45 -15.82 -11.04
C ASP A 141 -13.97 -15.51 -12.45
N GLN A 142 -14.47 -14.29 -12.66
CA GLN A 142 -14.93 -13.83 -13.97
C GLN A 142 -13.80 -13.84 -15.01
N LEU A 143 -12.62 -13.31 -14.67
CA LEU A 143 -11.48 -13.25 -15.60
C LEU A 143 -11.01 -14.66 -15.99
N ALA A 144 -10.93 -15.58 -15.04
CA ALA A 144 -10.59 -16.98 -15.31
C ALA A 144 -11.66 -17.70 -16.16
N ALA A 145 -12.94 -17.43 -15.89
CA ALA A 145 -14.06 -18.04 -16.63
C ALA A 145 -14.18 -17.51 -18.07
N ASP A 146 -13.85 -16.23 -18.29
CA ASP A 146 -13.93 -15.60 -19.62
C ASP A 146 -12.81 -16.05 -20.54
N ARG A 147 -11.62 -16.29 -19.99
CA ARG A 147 -10.42 -16.67 -20.73
C ARG A 147 -9.69 -17.85 -20.07
N PRO A 148 -10.32 -19.04 -20.00
CA PRO A 148 -9.68 -20.22 -19.42
C PRO A 148 -8.45 -20.68 -20.22
N ASP A 149 -8.29 -20.20 -21.45
CA ASP A 149 -7.11 -20.37 -22.28
C ASP A 149 -5.92 -19.51 -21.83
N LEU A 150 -6.16 -18.39 -21.15
CA LEU A 150 -5.11 -17.48 -20.66
C LEU A 150 -4.97 -17.47 -19.14
N ALA A 151 -6.07 -17.63 -18.41
CA ALA A 151 -6.18 -17.29 -17.01
C ALA A 151 -6.72 -18.46 -16.17
N SER A 152 -6.11 -18.68 -15.01
CA SER A 152 -6.56 -19.68 -14.04
C SER A 152 -6.38 -19.19 -12.61
N ILE A 153 -7.31 -19.52 -11.72
CA ILE A 153 -7.20 -19.21 -10.29
C ILE A 153 -6.01 -19.96 -9.68
N VAL A 154 -5.22 -19.25 -8.88
CA VAL A 154 -4.19 -19.81 -8.01
C VAL A 154 -4.41 -19.34 -6.58
N GLN A 155 -3.82 -20.06 -5.63
CA GLN A 155 -3.86 -19.72 -4.21
C GLN A 155 -2.45 -19.79 -3.64
N ALA A 156 -2.03 -18.74 -2.93
CA ALA A 156 -0.74 -18.69 -2.27
C ALA A 156 -0.78 -19.37 -0.88
N GLY A 157 -1.89 -19.24 -0.17
CA GLY A 157 -2.08 -19.79 1.16
C GLY A 157 -3.45 -19.46 1.71
N THR A 158 -3.55 -19.46 3.04
CA THR A 158 -4.77 -19.15 3.78
C THR A 158 -4.41 -18.24 4.94
N SER A 159 -5.23 -17.23 5.23
CA SER A 159 -5.04 -16.28 6.32
C SER A 159 -5.38 -16.86 7.70
N ILE A 160 -5.18 -16.05 8.75
CA ILE A 160 -5.45 -16.38 10.15
C ILE A 160 -6.93 -16.76 10.38
N GLU A 161 -7.86 -16.03 9.77
CA GLU A 161 -9.30 -16.27 9.85
C GLU A 161 -9.80 -17.23 8.75
N ASN A 162 -8.90 -18.05 8.18
CA ASN A 162 -9.19 -19.08 7.19
C ASN A 162 -9.71 -18.58 5.83
N ARG A 163 -9.33 -17.37 5.40
CA ARG A 163 -9.66 -16.88 4.04
C ARG A 163 -8.57 -17.27 3.04
N PRO A 164 -8.92 -17.82 1.87
CA PRO A 164 -7.92 -18.16 0.85
C PRO A 164 -7.29 -16.89 0.28
N ILE A 165 -5.97 -16.90 0.13
CA ILE A 165 -5.21 -15.83 -0.53
C ILE A 165 -5.19 -16.13 -2.02
N ARG A 166 -6.20 -15.63 -2.73
CA ARG A 166 -6.48 -15.93 -4.14
C ARG A 166 -5.74 -14.98 -5.07
N GLY A 167 -5.38 -15.49 -6.23
CA GLY A 167 -4.81 -14.72 -7.33
C GLY A 167 -5.09 -15.36 -8.69
N LEU A 168 -4.54 -14.77 -9.74
CA LEU A 168 -4.60 -15.30 -11.10
C LEU A 168 -3.21 -15.64 -11.60
N ARG A 169 -3.08 -16.81 -12.24
CA ARG A 169 -2.03 -17.08 -13.23
C ARG A 169 -2.55 -16.62 -14.59
N ILE A 170 -1.82 -15.78 -15.30
CA ILE A 170 -2.17 -15.24 -16.62
C ILE A 170 -1.00 -15.50 -17.57
N SER A 171 -1.23 -16.20 -18.68
CA SER A 171 -0.17 -16.60 -19.63
C SER A 171 -0.77 -16.89 -21.00
N GLY A 172 -0.14 -16.42 -22.08
CA GLY A 172 -0.47 -16.84 -23.45
C GLY A 172 -0.10 -18.30 -23.74
N PRO A 173 -0.19 -18.76 -25.00
CA PRO A 173 0.31 -20.06 -25.43
C PRO A 173 1.80 -20.26 -25.11
N GLY A 174 2.23 -21.52 -24.99
CA GLY A 174 3.62 -21.91 -24.69
C GLY A 174 3.86 -22.28 -23.23
N THR A 175 5.01 -22.91 -22.97
CA THR A 175 5.40 -23.43 -21.65
C THR A 175 6.82 -22.97 -21.28
N GLY A 176 7.19 -23.07 -20.00
CA GLY A 176 8.55 -22.76 -19.54
C GLY A 176 8.93 -21.27 -19.58
N LYS A 177 7.94 -20.38 -19.58
CA LYS A 177 8.17 -18.93 -19.62
C LYS A 177 8.72 -18.41 -18.29
N PRO A 178 9.57 -17.36 -18.29
CA PRO A 178 9.80 -16.58 -17.08
C PRO A 178 8.49 -15.96 -16.60
N ALA A 179 8.37 -15.77 -15.30
CA ALA A 179 7.18 -15.22 -14.67
C ALA A 179 7.48 -13.97 -13.85
N VAL A 180 6.46 -13.13 -13.70
CA VAL A 180 6.46 -11.96 -12.84
C VAL A 180 5.37 -12.12 -11.80
N LEU A 181 5.71 -11.89 -10.53
CA LEU A 181 4.77 -11.92 -9.42
C LEU A 181 4.39 -10.49 -9.03
N TYR A 182 3.10 -10.17 -9.15
CA TYR A 182 2.51 -8.94 -8.66
C TYR A 182 1.65 -9.24 -7.45
N ASN A 183 1.86 -8.50 -6.38
CA ASN A 183 1.00 -8.57 -5.22
C ASN A 183 0.73 -7.19 -4.64
N GLY A 184 -0.34 -7.09 -3.86
CA GLY A 184 -0.67 -5.84 -3.15
C GLY A 184 -1.43 -6.12 -1.88
N THR A 185 -1.74 -5.06 -1.15
CA THR A 185 -2.54 -5.12 0.09
C THR A 185 -1.91 -6.05 1.14
N GLN A 186 -0.60 -5.98 1.32
CA GLN A 186 -0.01 -6.46 2.58
C GLN A 186 -0.49 -5.60 3.76
N HIS A 187 -0.68 -4.30 3.52
CA HIS A 187 -1.36 -3.41 4.45
C HIS A 187 -2.83 -3.21 4.05
N ALA A 188 -3.73 -3.44 5.00
CA ALA A 188 -5.16 -3.51 4.73
C ALA A 188 -5.80 -2.17 4.30
N ARG A 189 -5.36 -1.05 4.87
CA ARG A 189 -5.90 0.30 4.60
C ARG A 189 -5.61 0.85 3.20
N GLU A 190 -4.68 0.23 2.47
CA GLU A 190 -4.16 0.72 1.19
C GLU A 190 -5.07 0.31 0.01
N TRP A 191 -6.34 0.73 0.05
CA TRP A 191 -7.41 0.27 -0.84
C TRP A 191 -7.20 0.48 -2.34
N ILE A 192 -6.24 1.34 -2.74
CA ILE A 192 -5.86 1.49 -4.15
C ILE A 192 -5.00 0.34 -4.67
N ALA A 193 -4.20 -0.31 -3.81
CA ALA A 193 -3.34 -1.42 -4.19
C ALA A 193 -4.10 -2.60 -4.82
N PRO A 194 -5.20 -3.14 -4.24
CA PRO A 194 -5.92 -4.23 -4.87
C PRO A 194 -6.57 -3.80 -6.19
N MET A 195 -7.02 -2.54 -6.30
CA MET A 195 -7.61 -2.02 -7.54
C MET A 195 -6.59 -1.94 -8.67
N VAL A 196 -5.35 -1.52 -8.38
CA VAL A 196 -4.24 -1.52 -9.35
C VAL A 196 -3.92 -2.95 -9.81
N CYS A 197 -3.79 -3.89 -8.89
CA CYS A 197 -3.57 -5.30 -9.23
C CYS A 197 -4.69 -5.85 -10.12
N MET A 198 -5.95 -5.56 -9.78
CA MET A 198 -7.10 -6.00 -10.57
C MET A 198 -7.17 -5.33 -11.95
N TRP A 199 -6.76 -4.07 -12.07
CA TRP A 199 -6.70 -3.37 -13.36
C TRP A 199 -5.65 -4.01 -14.26
N ILE A 200 -4.47 -4.33 -13.72
CA ILE A 200 -3.42 -5.04 -14.47
C ILE A 200 -3.94 -6.40 -14.94
N ALA A 201 -4.55 -7.19 -14.06
CA ALA A 201 -5.11 -8.50 -14.43
C ALA A 201 -6.17 -8.39 -15.53
N ASP A 202 -7.08 -7.43 -15.42
CA ASP A 202 -8.12 -7.15 -16.41
C ASP A 202 -7.54 -6.79 -17.78
N ARG A 203 -6.58 -5.86 -17.80
CA ARG A 203 -5.88 -5.44 -19.02
C ARG A 203 -5.12 -6.59 -19.68
N LEU A 204 -4.41 -7.41 -18.91
CA LEU A 204 -3.69 -8.57 -19.45
C LEU A 204 -4.67 -9.58 -20.07
N VAL A 205 -5.79 -9.87 -19.41
CA VAL A 205 -6.76 -10.88 -19.87
C VAL A 205 -7.57 -10.41 -21.09
N TYR A 206 -8.18 -9.23 -21.02
CA TYR A 206 -9.04 -8.74 -22.11
C TYR A 206 -8.25 -8.05 -23.23
N GLY A 207 -7.03 -7.58 -22.95
CA GLY A 207 -6.18 -6.93 -23.93
C GLY A 207 -5.45 -7.90 -24.86
N TYR A 208 -5.33 -9.18 -24.51
CA TYR A 208 -4.50 -10.13 -25.26
C TYR A 208 -4.80 -10.22 -26.77
N ASP A 209 -6.08 -10.19 -27.18
CA ASP A 209 -6.43 -10.30 -28.61
C ASP A 209 -6.49 -8.94 -29.33
N THR A 210 -6.40 -7.82 -28.59
CA THR A 210 -6.67 -6.47 -29.11
C THR A 210 -5.48 -5.52 -29.01
N ASP A 211 -4.52 -5.82 -28.15
CA ASP A 211 -3.31 -5.05 -27.93
C ASP A 211 -2.07 -5.91 -28.26
N PRO A 212 -1.41 -5.65 -29.41
CA PRO A 212 -0.24 -6.43 -29.83
C PRO A 212 0.91 -6.40 -28.82
N GLN A 213 1.03 -5.36 -28.00
CA GLN A 213 2.05 -5.29 -26.96
C GLN A 213 1.74 -6.27 -25.83
N LEU A 214 0.49 -6.32 -25.37
CA LEU A 214 0.04 -7.26 -24.34
C LEU A 214 0.05 -8.70 -24.84
N GLN A 215 -0.32 -8.94 -26.09
CA GLN A 215 -0.18 -10.25 -26.74
C GLN A 215 1.27 -10.72 -26.71
N SER A 216 2.18 -9.90 -27.26
CA SER A 216 3.60 -10.22 -27.32
C SER A 216 4.24 -10.37 -25.94
N LEU A 217 3.74 -9.64 -24.93
CA LEU A 217 4.18 -9.78 -23.55
C LEU A 217 3.74 -11.14 -22.97
N LEU A 218 2.46 -11.49 -23.08
CA LEU A 218 1.91 -12.75 -22.53
C LEU A 218 2.38 -14.01 -23.27
N ASP A 219 2.80 -13.90 -24.53
CA ASP A 219 3.45 -14.99 -25.26
C ASP A 219 4.83 -15.34 -24.68
N ARG A 220 5.50 -14.36 -24.05
CA ARG A 220 6.89 -14.49 -23.55
C ARG A 220 6.99 -14.55 -22.03
N VAL A 221 6.02 -14.00 -21.33
CA VAL A 221 6.03 -13.83 -19.86
C VAL A 221 4.71 -14.30 -19.26
N GLU A 222 4.81 -15.01 -18.14
CA GLU A 222 3.68 -15.38 -17.31
C GLU A 222 3.51 -14.42 -16.13
N PHE A 223 2.29 -14.11 -15.73
CA PHE A 223 2.01 -13.25 -14.59
C PHE A 223 1.26 -14.01 -13.51
N TYR A 224 1.70 -13.83 -12.27
CA TYR A 224 0.94 -14.19 -11.08
C TYR A 224 0.48 -12.91 -10.40
N VAL A 225 -0.82 -12.70 -10.26
CA VAL A 225 -1.38 -11.47 -9.67
C VAL A 225 -2.20 -11.81 -8.42
N PHE A 226 -1.72 -11.36 -7.26
CA PHE A 226 -2.38 -11.52 -5.96
C PHE A 226 -2.83 -10.16 -5.41
N PRO A 227 -4.08 -9.73 -5.67
CA PRO A 227 -4.52 -8.39 -5.31
C PRO A 227 -4.58 -8.15 -3.79
N VAL A 228 -4.87 -9.19 -2.99
CA VAL A 228 -5.05 -9.08 -1.54
C VAL A 228 -4.25 -10.15 -0.80
N ILE A 229 -3.07 -9.78 -0.29
CA ILE A 229 -2.25 -10.67 0.55
C ILE A 229 -2.77 -10.73 2.00
N ASN A 230 -3.36 -9.65 2.51
CA ASN A 230 -3.95 -9.56 3.84
C ASN A 230 -5.49 -9.57 3.80
N PRO A 231 -6.15 -10.70 3.49
CA PRO A 231 -7.61 -10.72 3.33
C PRO A 231 -8.36 -10.41 4.63
N ASP A 232 -7.82 -10.80 5.78
CA ASP A 232 -8.47 -10.57 7.08
C ASP A 232 -8.42 -9.11 7.47
N GLY A 233 -7.23 -8.50 7.40
CA GLY A 233 -7.06 -7.07 7.63
C GLY A 233 -7.89 -6.27 6.63
N TYR A 234 -7.90 -6.67 5.35
CA TYR A 234 -8.68 -5.99 4.31
C TYR A 234 -10.17 -6.00 4.68
N VAL A 235 -10.76 -7.15 4.99
CA VAL A 235 -12.16 -7.24 5.47
C VAL A 235 -12.38 -6.38 6.70
N TYR A 236 -11.48 -6.42 7.68
CA TYR A 236 -11.57 -5.61 8.89
C TYR A 236 -11.56 -4.09 8.60
N SER A 237 -10.85 -3.66 7.55
CA SER A 237 -10.90 -2.27 7.09
C SER A 237 -12.22 -1.87 6.45
N TRP A 238 -12.96 -2.85 5.90
CA TRP A 238 -14.31 -2.62 5.37
C TRP A 238 -15.37 -2.59 6.47
N THR A 239 -15.20 -3.33 7.56
CA THR A 239 -16.26 -3.56 8.55
C THR A 239 -16.07 -2.85 9.88
N THR A 240 -14.83 -2.63 10.32
CA THR A 240 -14.54 -2.20 11.71
C THR A 240 -13.63 -0.98 11.76
N ASN A 241 -12.41 -1.05 11.21
CA ASN A 241 -11.46 0.07 11.24
C ASN A 241 -10.85 0.30 9.87
N ARG A 242 -11.36 1.32 9.15
CA ARG A 242 -10.90 1.73 7.82
C ARG A 242 -9.39 1.97 7.71
N ASN A 243 -8.73 2.35 8.80
CA ASN A 243 -7.31 2.65 8.82
C ASN A 243 -6.44 1.49 9.35
N TRP A 244 -7.03 0.30 9.55
CA TRP A 244 -6.29 -0.90 9.96
C TRP A 244 -5.21 -1.27 8.94
N ARG A 245 -4.01 -1.56 9.43
CA ARG A 245 -2.84 -1.88 8.60
C ARG A 245 -2.48 -3.36 8.63
N LYS A 246 -2.38 -3.95 9.82
CA LYS A 246 -1.71 -5.23 10.09
C LYS A 246 -2.54 -6.46 9.71
N SER A 247 -2.00 -7.67 9.92
CA SER A 247 -2.76 -8.93 9.96
C SER A 247 -3.81 -8.90 11.09
N ARG A 248 -4.55 -10.00 11.28
CA ARG A 248 -5.53 -10.16 12.37
C ARG A 248 -5.07 -11.16 13.44
N ARG A 249 -3.76 -11.30 13.63
CA ARG A 249 -3.19 -12.18 14.67
C ARG A 249 -3.58 -11.72 16.07
N ASP A 250 -4.16 -12.61 16.86
CA ASP A 250 -4.23 -12.42 18.30
C ASP A 250 -2.84 -12.61 18.92
N ASN A 251 -2.34 -11.59 19.62
CA ASN A 251 -1.02 -11.63 20.26
C ASN A 251 -1.21 -11.91 21.77
N PRO A 252 -0.60 -12.98 22.31
CA PRO A 252 -0.82 -13.35 23.71
C PRO A 252 -0.27 -12.29 24.67
N ASN A 253 -0.93 -12.14 25.82
CA ASN A 253 -0.57 -11.23 26.91
C ASN A 253 -0.65 -9.73 26.58
N THR A 254 -1.41 -9.37 25.55
CA THR A 254 -1.73 -7.97 25.20
C THR A 254 -3.15 -7.91 24.63
N THR A 255 -3.71 -6.70 24.53
CA THR A 255 -4.96 -6.43 23.81
C THR A 255 -4.71 -6.05 22.34
N CYS A 256 -3.45 -5.92 21.94
CA CYS A 256 -3.06 -5.47 20.61
C CYS A 256 -2.98 -6.62 19.61
N GLU A 257 -3.69 -6.48 18.50
CA GLU A 257 -3.77 -7.50 17.45
C GLU A 257 -2.90 -7.13 16.24
N GLY A 258 -2.56 -8.15 15.46
CA GLY A 258 -1.95 -8.04 14.14
C GLY A 258 -0.43 -7.92 14.16
N VAL A 259 0.16 -8.38 13.07
CA VAL A 259 1.57 -8.24 12.68
C VAL A 259 1.64 -7.43 11.38
N ASP A 260 2.62 -6.56 11.26
CA ASP A 260 2.92 -5.91 9.98
C ASP A 260 3.49 -6.95 9.01
N LEU A 261 2.70 -7.33 8.00
CA LEU A 261 3.10 -8.35 7.02
C LEU A 261 4.37 -7.93 6.27
N ASN A 262 4.59 -6.64 6.04
CA ASN A 262 5.80 -6.14 5.36
C ASN A 262 6.95 -5.81 6.33
N ARG A 263 6.91 -6.40 7.54
CA ARG A 263 8.04 -6.54 8.47
C ARG A 263 8.31 -7.99 8.87
N ASN A 264 7.53 -8.93 8.31
CA ASN A 264 7.53 -10.34 8.71
C ASN A 264 8.35 -11.23 7.76
N TRP A 265 9.14 -10.67 6.85
CA TRP A 265 9.98 -11.44 5.92
C TRP A 265 11.39 -11.66 6.48
N ALA A 266 12.10 -12.72 6.03
CA ALA A 266 13.34 -13.15 6.68
C ALA A 266 14.58 -12.27 6.44
N THR A 267 14.65 -11.52 5.34
CA THR A 267 15.83 -10.71 5.03
C THR A 267 15.90 -9.48 5.92
N GLY A 268 16.98 -9.38 6.71
CA GLY A 268 17.19 -8.30 7.68
C GLY A 268 16.22 -8.31 8.87
N TRP A 269 15.42 -9.36 9.05
CA TRP A 269 14.32 -9.39 10.02
C TRP A 269 14.76 -8.95 11.42
N GLY A 270 13.96 -8.06 12.01
CA GLY A 270 14.19 -7.53 13.35
C GLY A 270 15.24 -6.42 13.47
N GLY A 271 15.75 -5.92 12.34
CA GLY A 271 16.54 -4.69 12.28
C GLY A 271 15.71 -3.41 12.44
N GLY A 272 16.33 -2.28 12.09
CA GLY A 272 15.71 -0.95 12.15
C GLY A 272 14.50 -0.81 11.24
N GLY A 273 13.57 0.07 11.62
CA GLY A 273 12.30 0.27 10.91
C GLY A 273 11.21 -0.75 11.22
N SER A 274 11.45 -1.64 12.18
CA SER A 274 10.47 -2.60 12.69
C SER A 274 10.41 -2.57 14.23
N SER A 275 9.25 -2.88 14.79
CA SER A 275 9.07 -2.91 16.25
C SER A 275 8.96 -4.33 16.79
N GLY A 276 9.41 -4.53 18.02
CA GLY A 276 9.16 -5.74 18.82
C GLY A 276 7.91 -5.64 19.70
N SER A 277 7.27 -4.46 19.77
CA SER A 277 6.03 -4.24 20.54
C SER A 277 4.81 -4.67 19.72
N PRO A 278 3.95 -5.57 20.22
CA PRO A 278 2.73 -5.99 19.53
C PRO A 278 1.75 -4.86 19.21
N CYS A 279 1.82 -3.74 19.94
CA CYS A 279 0.94 -2.61 19.77
C CYS A 279 1.38 -1.63 18.69
N ASP A 280 2.63 -1.72 18.22
CA ASP A 280 3.10 -0.86 17.14
C ASP A 280 2.54 -1.29 15.79
N ASP A 281 2.28 -0.32 14.93
CA ASP A 281 1.83 -0.54 13.54
C ASP A 281 2.86 -1.26 12.69
N THR A 282 4.14 -1.20 13.08
CA THR A 282 5.27 -1.88 12.43
C THR A 282 5.75 -3.10 13.23
N TYR A 283 4.88 -3.71 14.05
CA TYR A 283 5.23 -4.92 14.80
C TYR A 283 5.65 -6.06 13.86
N ARG A 284 6.87 -6.57 14.03
CA ARG A 284 7.52 -7.54 13.13
C ARG A 284 7.05 -8.99 13.25
N GLY A 285 6.23 -9.30 14.26
CA GLY A 285 5.89 -10.67 14.65
C GLY A 285 6.94 -11.32 15.55
N THR A 286 6.73 -12.59 15.90
CA THR A 286 7.60 -13.32 16.85
C THR A 286 8.80 -13.99 16.20
N ALA A 287 8.74 -14.19 14.89
CA ALA A 287 9.78 -14.79 14.05
C ALA A 287 9.56 -14.32 12.60
N PRO A 288 10.58 -14.39 11.71
CA PRO A 288 10.33 -14.24 10.29
C PRO A 288 9.36 -15.32 9.83
N PHE A 289 8.40 -14.93 8.99
CA PHE A 289 7.31 -15.76 8.52
C PHE A 289 6.46 -16.33 9.66
N SER A 290 6.21 -15.56 10.73
CA SER A 290 5.23 -15.97 11.76
C SER A 290 3.80 -15.97 11.24
N GLU A 291 3.52 -15.18 10.21
CA GLU A 291 2.17 -15.00 9.67
C GLU A 291 1.88 -16.01 8.53
N PRO A 292 0.73 -16.69 8.55
CA PRO A 292 0.39 -17.65 7.50
C PRO A 292 0.25 -16.98 6.11
N GLU A 293 -0.08 -15.69 6.07
CA GLU A 293 -0.13 -14.90 4.83
C GLU A 293 1.24 -14.79 4.16
N THR A 294 2.29 -14.44 4.92
CA THR A 294 3.65 -14.34 4.39
C THR A 294 4.25 -15.72 4.12
N GLN A 295 3.94 -16.73 4.94
CA GLN A 295 4.32 -18.13 4.66
C GLN A 295 3.74 -18.61 3.33
N GLY A 296 2.46 -18.34 3.06
CA GLY A 296 1.81 -18.74 1.80
C GLY A 296 2.50 -18.13 0.58
N LEU A 297 2.74 -16.82 0.60
CA LEU A 297 3.39 -16.15 -0.53
C LEU A 297 4.87 -16.57 -0.70
N ARG A 298 5.58 -16.79 0.42
CA ARG A 298 6.93 -17.37 0.44
C ARG A 298 6.96 -18.73 -0.25
N ASP A 299 6.09 -19.64 0.16
CA ASP A 299 6.06 -21.01 -0.36
C ASP A 299 5.65 -21.02 -1.84
N PHE A 300 4.70 -20.15 -2.21
CA PHE A 300 4.30 -19.95 -3.60
C PHE A 300 5.47 -19.49 -4.48
N PHE A 301 6.27 -18.53 -3.99
CA PHE A 301 7.44 -18.00 -4.68
C PHE A 301 8.57 -19.03 -4.80
N ILE A 302 8.95 -19.69 -3.68
CA ILE A 302 10.04 -20.68 -3.68
C ILE A 302 9.73 -21.85 -4.60
N SER A 303 8.48 -22.32 -4.63
CA SER A 303 8.09 -23.46 -5.47
C SER A 303 8.06 -23.13 -6.97
N ARG A 304 8.38 -21.88 -7.36
CA ARG A 304 8.30 -21.37 -8.73
C ARG A 304 9.61 -20.67 -9.12
N PRO A 305 10.67 -21.43 -9.45
CA PRO A 305 11.96 -20.85 -9.82
C PRO A 305 11.91 -20.00 -11.09
N GLN A 306 10.86 -20.14 -11.91
CA GLN A 306 10.65 -19.31 -13.10
C GLN A 306 10.22 -17.87 -12.80
N ILE A 307 9.81 -17.54 -11.57
CA ILE A 307 9.51 -16.13 -11.20
C ILE A 307 10.83 -15.36 -11.17
N VAL A 308 11.03 -14.41 -12.08
CA VAL A 308 12.28 -13.65 -12.21
C VAL A 308 12.17 -12.19 -11.73
N ALA A 309 10.95 -11.71 -11.48
CA ALA A 309 10.70 -10.39 -10.94
C ALA A 309 9.47 -10.39 -10.02
N THR A 310 9.49 -9.51 -9.01
CA THR A 310 8.38 -9.32 -8.09
C THR A 310 8.10 -7.83 -7.93
N ILE A 311 6.84 -7.42 -7.94
CA ILE A 311 6.41 -6.04 -7.64
C ILE A 311 5.33 -6.08 -6.57
N ASP A 312 5.56 -5.34 -5.48
CA ASP A 312 4.65 -5.23 -4.35
C ASP A 312 4.04 -3.82 -4.31
N PHE A 313 2.72 -3.75 -4.50
CA PHE A 313 1.98 -2.49 -4.61
C PHE A 313 1.52 -2.00 -3.25
N HIS A 314 1.95 -0.77 -2.91
CA HIS A 314 1.64 -0.06 -1.68
C HIS A 314 1.08 1.34 -1.94
N SER A 315 0.55 1.98 -0.90
CA SER A 315 0.21 3.41 -0.93
C SER A 315 0.42 4.08 0.44
N TYR A 316 0.76 5.37 0.51
CA TYR A 316 0.81 6.37 -0.56
C TYR A 316 2.27 6.77 -0.88
N SER A 317 2.49 8.05 -1.21
CA SER A 317 3.77 8.73 -1.47
C SER A 317 4.35 8.70 -2.86
N GLN A 318 3.74 8.01 -3.82
CA GLN A 318 4.19 8.05 -5.23
C GLN A 318 5.68 7.70 -5.35
N LEU A 319 6.07 6.53 -4.84
CA LEU A 319 7.45 6.06 -4.84
C LEU A 319 7.58 4.79 -5.68
N ILE A 320 8.72 4.64 -6.36
CA ILE A 320 9.16 3.40 -7.00
C ILE A 320 10.41 2.94 -6.24
N LEU A 321 10.31 1.82 -5.56
CA LEU A 321 11.31 1.42 -4.57
C LEU A 321 11.92 0.08 -4.93
N SER A 322 13.25 0.02 -4.82
CA SER A 322 14.06 -1.17 -5.04
C SER A 322 14.84 -1.57 -3.77
N PRO A 323 15.34 -2.81 -3.67
CA PRO A 323 16.21 -3.20 -2.56
C PRO A 323 17.45 -2.30 -2.41
N TRP A 324 18.06 -2.21 -1.23
CA TRP A 324 17.63 -2.78 0.04
C TRP A 324 16.86 -1.76 0.88
N GLY A 325 15.95 -2.25 1.73
CA GLY A 325 15.33 -1.49 2.82
C GLY A 325 16.04 -1.66 4.16
N TYR A 326 16.54 -2.85 4.46
CA TYR A 326 17.08 -3.14 5.80
C TYR A 326 18.47 -2.53 6.07
N THR A 327 19.23 -2.20 5.02
CA THR A 327 20.62 -1.74 5.10
C THR A 327 20.91 -0.58 4.15
N SER A 328 21.89 0.27 4.52
CA SER A 328 22.39 1.36 3.67
C SER A 328 23.31 0.89 2.54
N GLN A 329 23.75 -0.38 2.57
CA GLN A 329 24.53 -0.95 1.48
C GLN A 329 23.64 -1.08 0.26
N LEU A 330 24.16 -0.73 -0.92
CA LEU A 330 23.45 -0.91 -2.18
C LEU A 330 23.46 -2.39 -2.59
N PRO A 331 22.42 -2.89 -3.27
CA PRO A 331 22.43 -4.24 -3.82
C PRO A 331 23.48 -4.38 -4.95
N PRO A 332 23.99 -5.60 -5.20
CA PRO A 332 24.89 -5.86 -6.32
C PRO A 332 24.35 -5.35 -7.66
N ASP A 333 23.04 -5.49 -7.89
CA ASP A 333 22.37 -5.07 -9.14
C ASP A 333 21.74 -3.67 -9.05
N ASN A 334 22.27 -2.77 -8.19
CA ASN A 334 21.71 -1.44 -8.00
C ASN A 334 21.55 -0.64 -9.30
N ASP A 335 22.53 -0.72 -10.21
CA ASP A 335 22.48 0.00 -11.49
C ASP A 335 21.31 -0.47 -12.37
N LEU A 336 21.03 -1.78 -12.36
CA LEU A 336 19.87 -2.35 -13.04
C LEU A 336 18.57 -1.86 -12.41
N PHE A 337 18.47 -1.84 -11.07
CA PHE A 337 17.30 -1.30 -10.39
C PHE A 337 17.05 0.17 -10.75
N LEU A 338 18.09 1.01 -10.75
CA LEU A 338 17.94 2.42 -11.11
C LEU A 338 17.49 2.61 -12.56
N GLU A 339 17.93 1.76 -13.49
CA GLU A 339 17.44 1.77 -14.88
C GLU A 339 15.94 1.41 -14.96
N LEU A 340 15.53 0.33 -14.29
CA LEU A 340 14.15 -0.12 -14.25
C LEU A 340 13.23 0.90 -13.56
N ASP A 341 13.68 1.46 -12.44
CA ASP A 341 12.99 2.47 -11.65
C ASP A 341 12.75 3.75 -12.46
N ALA A 342 13.79 4.23 -13.18
CA ALA A 342 13.68 5.37 -14.08
C ALA A 342 12.72 5.09 -15.26
N GLY A 343 12.77 3.89 -15.84
CA GLY A 343 11.84 3.49 -16.91
C GLY A 343 10.39 3.47 -16.44
N MET A 344 10.12 2.96 -15.23
CA MET A 344 8.79 2.99 -14.62
C MET A 344 8.34 4.43 -14.33
N HIS A 345 9.23 5.28 -13.81
CA HIS A 345 8.96 6.71 -13.60
C HIS A 345 8.52 7.39 -14.90
N ASP A 346 9.30 7.25 -15.97
CA ASP A 346 9.04 7.93 -17.24
C ASP A 346 7.72 7.44 -17.87
N ALA A 347 7.43 6.15 -17.76
CA ALA A 347 6.17 5.57 -18.24
C ALA A 347 4.96 6.12 -17.46
N ILE A 348 5.04 6.23 -16.13
CA ILE A 348 3.97 6.80 -15.29
C ILE A 348 3.78 8.29 -15.60
N LEU A 349 4.89 9.03 -15.69
CA LEU A 349 4.89 10.45 -15.99
C LEU A 349 4.23 10.74 -17.34
N ALA A 350 4.45 9.90 -18.35
CA ALA A 350 3.91 10.08 -19.70
C ALA A 350 2.38 9.97 -19.79
N VAL A 351 1.72 9.25 -18.87
CA VAL A 351 0.26 9.05 -18.93
C VAL A 351 -0.51 10.24 -18.36
N HIS A 352 -0.14 10.70 -17.17
CA HIS A 352 -0.90 11.73 -16.43
C HIS A 352 -0.05 12.86 -15.85
N GLY A 353 1.26 12.91 -16.11
CA GLY A 353 2.16 13.90 -15.54
C GLY A 353 2.44 13.71 -14.04
N MET A 354 2.13 12.53 -13.50
CA MET A 354 2.36 12.22 -12.08
C MET A 354 3.84 11.89 -11.86
N GLN A 355 4.48 12.65 -10.98
CA GLN A 355 5.89 12.46 -10.63
C GLN A 355 6.03 11.43 -9.51
N TYR A 356 6.91 10.46 -9.72
CA TYR A 356 7.29 9.47 -8.71
C TYR A 356 8.78 9.62 -8.39
N ASP A 357 9.13 9.71 -7.11
CA ASP A 357 10.54 9.60 -6.71
C ASP A 357 10.93 8.12 -6.68
N TYR A 358 12.22 7.80 -6.89
CA TYR A 358 12.65 6.42 -6.99
C TYR A 358 14.06 6.12 -6.48
N GLY A 359 14.29 4.86 -6.11
CA GLY A 359 15.59 4.33 -5.69
C GLY A 359 15.49 3.31 -4.55
N PRO A 360 16.63 2.96 -3.92
CA PRO A 360 16.67 2.00 -2.83
C PRO A 360 15.77 2.42 -1.67
N ILE A 361 15.01 1.48 -1.09
CA ILE A 361 14.08 1.73 0.02
C ILE A 361 14.76 2.49 1.15
N TYR A 362 15.94 2.03 1.60
CA TYR A 362 16.64 2.61 2.74
C TYR A 362 16.84 4.13 2.60
N SER A 363 17.27 4.58 1.42
CA SER A 363 17.64 5.97 1.15
C SER A 363 16.48 6.84 0.66
N THR A 364 15.49 6.23 0.01
CA THR A 364 14.42 6.95 -0.68
C THR A 364 13.22 7.20 0.23
N ILE A 365 12.91 6.25 1.12
CA ILE A 365 11.82 6.37 2.08
C ILE A 365 12.35 6.39 3.51
N TYR A 366 12.86 5.26 4.01
CA TYR A 366 13.47 5.09 5.34
C TYR A 366 14.02 3.65 5.46
N GLN A 367 14.83 3.39 6.49
CA GLN A 367 15.28 2.03 6.82
C GLN A 367 14.11 1.13 7.22
N ALA A 368 13.85 0.05 6.48
CA ALA A 368 12.77 -0.90 6.74
C ALA A 368 13.27 -2.35 6.71
N SER A 369 13.29 -3.02 7.86
CA SER A 369 13.73 -4.42 7.93
C SER A 369 12.59 -5.43 7.73
N GLY A 370 12.89 -6.57 7.10
CA GLY A 370 11.94 -7.68 6.96
C GLY A 370 10.85 -7.42 5.93
N GLY A 371 11.17 -6.69 4.85
CA GLY A 371 10.26 -6.44 3.73
C GLY A 371 10.26 -7.54 2.68
N SER A 372 9.16 -7.64 1.92
CA SER A 372 8.92 -8.63 0.87
C SER A 372 9.96 -8.57 -0.25
N VAL A 373 10.20 -7.39 -0.81
CA VAL A 373 11.09 -7.21 -1.98
C VAL A 373 12.55 -7.45 -1.64
N ASP A 374 12.99 -7.08 -0.42
CA ASP A 374 14.30 -7.43 0.10
C ASP A 374 14.44 -8.95 0.19
N TRP A 375 13.42 -9.65 0.71
CA TRP A 375 13.47 -11.10 0.77
C TRP A 375 13.45 -11.78 -0.60
N CYS A 376 12.59 -11.35 -1.52
CA CYS A 376 12.51 -11.91 -2.86
C CYS A 376 13.83 -11.77 -3.63
N TYR A 377 14.50 -10.61 -3.52
CA TYR A 377 15.81 -10.38 -4.14
C TYR A 377 16.92 -11.15 -3.41
N GLY A 378 16.97 -11.10 -2.06
CA GLY A 378 18.03 -11.74 -1.30
C GLY A 378 17.95 -13.27 -1.18
N ALA A 379 16.80 -13.86 -1.47
CA ALA A 379 16.62 -15.31 -1.46
C ALA A 379 17.08 -15.99 -2.76
N ARG A 380 17.48 -15.23 -3.79
CA ARG A 380 17.84 -15.76 -5.11
C ARG A 380 19.14 -15.20 -5.67
#